data_AF-A0A246JY30-F1
#
_entry.id   AF-A0A246JY30-F1
#
_cell.length_a   1.000
_cell.length_b   1.000
_cell.length_c   1.000
_cell.angle_alpha   90.00
_cell.angle_beta   90.00
_cell.angle_gamma   90.00
#
_symmetry.space_group_name_H-M   'P 1'
#
loop_
_entity.id
_entity.type
_entity.pdbx_description
1 polymer ?
#
loop_
_entity_poly.entity_id
_entity_poly.type
_entity_poly.pdbx_seq_one_letter_code
_entity_poly.pdbx_strand_id
1 'polypeptide(L)'
;MDDKDNIIPLRPAMQSLALGSFSHRQPLDMDTALEELGRCLTLCAPSGMGSDERRTWLIAAWAEIKDIPIGPFLSACNTARKICDHPAKIVPAIIRDSQELTAAIRRNQSAADPGERKALPAPYREEPDDEQLEVAAMMRDLMSKLRSSDAP
;
A
#
# COMPACT_ATOMS: atom_id res chain seq x y z
N MET A 1 -32.73 23.80 24.45
CA MET A 1 -32.88 22.47 23.82
C MET A 1 -31.71 22.34 22.90
N ASP A 2 -30.61 22.05 23.57
CA ASP A 2 -29.26 21.95 23.10
C ASP A 2 -29.06 20.51 22.66
N ASP A 3 -28.59 20.29 21.44
CA ASP A 3 -27.67 19.18 21.14
C ASP A 3 -26.95 19.53 19.85
N LYS A 4 -25.82 20.17 20.06
CA LYS A 4 -24.78 20.46 19.08
C LYS A 4 -24.00 19.17 18.81
N ASP A 5 -23.25 19.17 17.71
CA ASP A 5 -22.08 18.31 17.50
C ASP A 5 -22.34 16.87 17.00
N ASN A 6 -23.01 16.74 15.86
CA ASN A 6 -22.73 15.63 14.95
C ASN A 6 -21.46 15.93 14.13
N ILE A 7 -20.32 15.99 14.82
CA ILE A 7 -19.00 16.02 14.20
C ILE A 7 -18.51 14.57 14.14
N ILE A 8 -18.70 13.93 12.98
CA ILE A 8 -17.92 12.75 12.61
C ILE A 8 -16.48 13.25 12.46
N PRO A 9 -15.50 12.83 13.30
CA PRO A 9 -14.12 13.16 13.00
C PRO A 9 -13.73 12.40 11.74
N LEU A 10 -13.61 13.14 10.64
CA LEU A 10 -12.85 12.76 9.46
C LEU A 10 -11.53 12.17 9.95
N ARG A 11 -11.34 10.88 9.66
CA ARG A 11 -10.10 10.12 9.86
C ARG A 11 -8.90 11.04 9.61
N PRO A 12 -8.05 11.33 10.60
CA PRO A 12 -6.87 12.12 10.36
C PRO A 12 -5.95 11.33 9.44
N ALA A 13 -5.58 12.00 8.35
CA ALA A 13 -4.65 11.53 7.35
C ALA A 13 -3.40 10.91 7.97
N MET A 14 -3.03 9.75 7.42
CA MET A 14 -1.67 9.27 7.22
C MET A 14 -0.56 10.09 7.91
N GLN A 15 -0.38 9.93 9.21
CA GLN A 15 0.85 10.37 9.86
C GLN A 15 1.87 9.24 9.78
N SER A 16 2.63 9.35 8.69
CA SER A 16 4.01 8.90 8.56
C SER A 16 4.78 9.18 9.86
N LEU A 17 5.02 8.13 10.64
CA LEU A 17 6.02 8.12 11.70
C LEU A 17 6.86 6.87 11.51
N ALA A 18 8.00 7.09 10.85
CA ALA A 18 9.25 6.34 10.94
C ALA A 18 9.21 5.00 11.71
N LEU A 19 8.67 3.96 11.06
CA LEU A 19 9.02 2.57 11.34
C LEU A 19 9.99 2.18 10.23
N GLY A 20 11.29 2.16 10.58
CA GLY A 20 12.40 2.10 9.64
C GLY A 20 12.22 1.04 8.56
N SER A 21 12.45 1.40 7.30
CA SER A 21 12.62 0.58 6.08
C SER A 21 12.04 -0.85 6.00
N PHE A 22 10.98 -1.19 6.72
CA PHE A 22 10.28 -2.46 6.58
C PHE A 22 9.41 -2.35 5.34
N SER A 23 9.69 -3.21 4.36
CA SER A 23 8.82 -3.38 3.20
C SER A 23 7.42 -3.69 3.72
N HIS A 24 6.53 -2.69 3.68
CA HIS A 24 5.17 -2.72 4.25
C HIS A 24 4.29 -3.90 3.79
N ARG A 25 4.76 -4.62 2.76
CA ARG A 25 4.11 -5.77 2.12
C ARG A 25 4.59 -7.13 2.63
N GLN A 26 5.59 -7.16 3.52
CA GLN A 26 6.14 -8.42 4.03
C GLN A 26 5.14 -9.12 4.96
N PRO A 27 5.21 -10.47 5.02
CA PRO A 27 4.47 -11.23 6.02
C PRO A 27 4.90 -10.80 7.42
N LEU A 28 3.96 -10.88 8.35
CA LEU A 28 4.20 -10.55 9.75
C LEU A 28 5.01 -11.67 10.41
N ASP A 29 6.07 -11.30 11.12
CA ASP A 29 6.84 -12.21 11.95
C ASP A 29 6.18 -12.39 13.33
N MET A 30 6.26 -13.61 13.88
CA MET A 30 5.57 -13.96 15.12
C MET A 30 6.15 -13.20 16.31
N ASP A 31 7.48 -13.10 16.44
CA ASP A 31 8.10 -12.41 17.58
C ASP A 31 7.74 -10.93 17.59
N THR A 32 7.76 -10.30 16.41
CA THR A 32 7.32 -8.91 16.23
C THR A 32 5.84 -8.72 16.60
N ALA A 33 4.98 -9.66 16.19
CA ALA A 33 3.56 -9.61 16.52
C ALA A 33 3.30 -9.73 18.02
N LEU A 34 3.98 -10.69 18.68
CA LEU A 34 3.84 -10.91 20.12
C LEU A 34 4.35 -9.72 20.93
N GLU A 35 5.45 -9.09 20.50
CA GLU A 35 5.98 -7.89 21.16
C GLU A 35 4.97 -6.73 21.09
N GLU A 36 4.44 -6.43 19.90
CA GLU A 36 3.49 -5.33 19.71
C GLU A 36 2.14 -5.60 20.40
N LEU A 37 1.63 -6.83 20.33
CA LEU A 37 0.45 -7.25 21.08
C LEU A 37 0.68 -7.14 22.59
N GLY A 38 1.87 -7.49 23.07
CA GLY A 38 2.26 -7.32 24.47
C GLY A 38 2.24 -5.85 24.92
N ARG A 39 2.70 -4.93 24.07
CA ARG A 39 2.60 -3.47 24.31
C ARG A 39 1.15 -3.01 24.36
N CYS A 40 0.31 -3.45 23.41
CA CYS A 40 -1.12 -3.13 23.41
C CYS A 40 -1.81 -3.66 24.69
N LEU A 41 -1.53 -4.91 25.04
CA LEU A 41 -2.10 -5.55 26.21
C LEU A 41 -1.62 -4.88 27.49
N THR A 42 -0.37 -4.39 27.58
CA THR A 42 0.12 -3.66 28.76
C THR A 42 -0.68 -2.38 29.05
N LEU A 43 -1.15 -1.69 28.01
CA LEU A 43 -1.96 -0.48 28.16
C LEU A 43 -3.43 -0.78 28.50
N CYS A 44 -3.94 -1.94 28.08
CA CYS A 44 -5.32 -2.34 28.33
C CYS A 44 -5.47 -3.35 29.48
N ALA A 45 -4.36 -3.86 30.05
CA ALA A 45 -4.39 -5.03 30.91
C ALA A 45 -5.20 -4.73 32.18
N PRO A 46 -6.36 -5.41 32.38
CA PRO A 46 -7.07 -5.30 33.62
C PRO A 46 -6.23 -5.95 34.73
N SER A 47 -6.31 -5.37 35.93
CA SER A 47 -5.79 -5.97 37.16
C SER A 47 -6.46 -7.33 37.38
N GLY A 48 -5.81 -8.41 36.94
CA GLY A 48 -6.33 -9.77 37.09
C GLY A 48 -5.79 -10.80 36.10
N MET A 49 -5.27 -10.39 34.93
CA MET A 49 -4.75 -11.35 33.95
C MET A 49 -3.39 -11.91 34.38
N GLY A 50 -3.36 -13.23 34.64
CA GLY A 50 -2.14 -13.96 35.00
C GLY A 50 -1.16 -14.12 33.83
N SER A 51 0.06 -14.58 34.11
CA SER A 51 1.10 -14.78 33.08
C SER A 51 0.69 -15.84 32.05
N ASP A 52 0.08 -16.94 32.50
CA ASP A 52 -0.38 -18.03 31.63
C ASP A 52 -1.58 -17.62 30.77
N GLU A 53 -2.52 -16.87 31.35
CA GLU A 53 -3.65 -16.31 30.62
C GLU A 53 -3.18 -15.31 29.56
N ARG A 54 -2.21 -14.47 29.90
CA ARG A 54 -1.59 -13.53 28.96
C ARG A 54 -0.93 -14.27 27.79
N ARG A 55 -0.17 -15.33 28.08
CA ARG A 55 0.45 -16.16 27.04
C ARG A 55 -0.59 -16.80 26.14
N THR A 56 -1.65 -17.35 26.73
CA THR A 56 -2.76 -17.97 25.99
C THR A 56 -3.45 -16.95 25.09
N TRP A 57 -3.72 -15.76 25.61
CA TRP A 57 -4.30 -14.66 24.85
C TRP A 57 -3.39 -14.23 23.68
N LEU A 58 -2.09 -14.09 23.91
CA LEU A 58 -1.14 -13.69 22.86
C LEU A 58 -1.06 -14.72 21.71
N ILE A 59 -1.05 -16.01 22.04
CA ILE A 59 -1.05 -17.09 21.03
C ILE A 59 -2.36 -17.11 20.24
N ALA A 60 -3.50 -16.96 20.92
CA ALA A 60 -4.80 -16.89 20.27
C ALA A 60 -4.90 -15.66 19.36
N ALA A 61 -4.47 -14.50 19.85
CA ALA A 61 -4.45 -13.25 19.08
C ALA A 61 -3.58 -13.37 17.83
N TRP A 62 -2.40 -14.00 17.93
CA TRP A 62 -1.51 -14.27 16.79
C TRP A 62 -2.21 -15.08 15.69
N ALA A 63 -2.94 -16.14 16.06
CA ALA A 63 -3.60 -17.02 15.11
C ALA A 63 -4.61 -16.26 14.21
N GLU A 64 -5.25 -15.22 14.75
CA GLU A 64 -6.25 -14.40 14.05
C GLU A 64 -5.63 -13.33 13.14
N ILE A 65 -4.42 -12.86 13.44
CA ILE A 65 -3.81 -11.70 12.75
C ILE A 65 -2.63 -12.05 11.84
N LYS A 66 -2.16 -13.30 11.85
CA LYS A 66 -0.97 -13.76 11.11
C LYS A 66 -1.01 -13.45 9.60
N ASP A 67 -2.19 -13.34 9.00
CA ASP A 67 -2.38 -13.09 7.56
C ASP A 67 -2.38 -11.59 7.20
N ILE A 68 -2.20 -10.71 8.20
CA ILE A 68 -2.11 -9.27 8.03
C ILE A 68 -0.63 -8.91 7.77
N PRO A 69 -0.32 -8.16 6.70
CA PRO A 69 1.05 -7.71 6.45
C PRO A 69 1.57 -6.79 7.57
N ILE A 70 2.90 -6.77 7.75
CA ILE A 70 3.54 -6.07 8.88
C ILE A 70 3.18 -4.58 8.96
N GLY A 71 3.14 -3.87 7.83
CA GLY A 71 2.81 -2.44 7.79
C GLY A 71 1.41 -2.11 8.34
N PRO A 72 0.33 -2.67 7.74
CA PRO A 72 -1.03 -2.58 8.27
C PRO A 72 -1.15 -2.98 9.73
N PHE A 73 -0.48 -4.07 10.14
CA PHE A 73 -0.51 -4.53 11.53
C PHE A 73 0.05 -3.48 12.50
N LEU A 74 1.26 -2.97 12.24
CA LEU A 74 1.90 -1.97 13.10
C LEU A 74 1.09 -0.68 13.18
N SER A 75 0.54 -0.23 12.06
CA SER A 75 -0.35 0.93 12.01
C SER A 75 -1.60 0.71 12.87
N ALA A 76 -2.24 -0.45 12.73
CA ALA A 76 -3.45 -0.79 13.48
C ALA A 76 -3.17 -0.98 14.98
N CYS A 77 -2.02 -1.54 15.37
CA CYS A 77 -1.57 -1.61 16.77
C CYS A 77 -1.41 -0.21 17.39
N ASN A 78 -0.82 0.73 16.66
CA ASN A 78 -0.70 2.12 17.13
C ASN A 78 -2.07 2.77 17.38
N THR A 79 -3.05 2.49 16.51
CA THR A 79 -4.43 2.98 16.71
C THR A 79 -5.11 2.29 17.88
N ALA A 80 -5.01 0.95 17.97
CA ALA A 80 -5.60 0.15 19.05
C ALA A 80 -5.14 0.64 20.43
N ARG A 81 -3.85 0.95 20.60
CA ARG A 81 -3.31 1.52 21.85
C ARG A 81 -3.97 2.82 22.32
N LYS A 82 -4.56 3.58 21.40
CA LYS A 82 -5.17 4.88 21.71
C LYS A 82 -6.67 4.77 22.02
N ILE A 83 -7.33 3.72 21.54
CA ILE A 83 -8.80 3.60 21.56
C ILE A 83 -9.32 2.40 22.36
N CYS A 84 -8.49 1.38 22.56
CA CYS A 84 -8.89 0.17 23.26
C CYS A 84 -8.67 0.34 24.77
N ASP A 85 -9.72 0.06 25.54
CA ASP A 85 -9.76 0.06 26.99
C ASP A 85 -9.79 -1.36 27.58
N HIS A 86 -9.90 -2.38 26.72
CA HIS A 86 -10.07 -3.77 27.14
C HIS A 86 -9.40 -4.75 26.15
N PRO A 87 -8.72 -5.82 26.63
CA PRO A 87 -8.01 -6.78 25.76
C PRO A 87 -8.90 -7.41 24.68
N ALA A 88 -10.15 -7.70 25.01
CA ALA A 88 -11.12 -8.28 24.06
C ALA A 88 -11.41 -7.37 22.84
N LYS A 89 -11.14 -6.06 22.92
CA LYS A 89 -11.35 -5.12 21.82
C LYS A 89 -10.13 -4.92 20.92
N ILE A 90 -8.94 -5.35 21.37
CA ILE A 90 -7.67 -5.12 20.65
C ILE A 90 -7.67 -5.83 19.30
N VAL A 91 -7.88 -7.15 19.28
CA VAL A 91 -7.83 -7.95 18.04
C VAL A 91 -8.89 -7.51 17.03
N PRO A 92 -10.18 -7.33 17.40
CA PRO A 92 -11.18 -6.79 16.48
C PRO A 92 -10.82 -5.41 15.91
N ALA A 93 -10.25 -4.52 16.73
CA ALA A 93 -9.81 -3.20 16.26
C ALA A 93 -8.66 -3.32 15.26
N ILE A 94 -7.68 -4.19 15.53
CA ILE A 94 -6.55 -4.44 14.61
C ILE A 94 -7.04 -4.95 13.26
N ILE A 95 -7.94 -5.95 13.27
CA ILE A 95 -8.50 -6.52 12.04
C ILE A 95 -9.24 -5.43 11.25
N ARG A 96 -10.13 -4.68 11.91
CA ARG A 96 -10.91 -3.61 11.26
C ARG A 96 -10.01 -2.54 10.65
N ASP A 97 -9.04 -2.05 11.40
CA ASP A 97 -8.22 -0.89 10.98
C ASP A 97 -7.17 -1.28 9.93
N SER A 98 -6.77 -2.55 9.86
CA SER A 98 -5.80 -3.06 8.88
C SER A 98 -6.43 -3.48 7.54
N GLN A 99 -7.74 -3.66 7.45
CA GLN A 99 -8.44 -4.19 6.26
C GLN A 99 -8.16 -3.39 4.98
N GLU A 100 -8.26 -2.06 5.05
CA GLU A 100 -8.15 -1.20 3.88
C GLU A 100 -6.73 -1.24 3.27
N LEU A 101 -5.71 -1.12 4.11
CA LEU A 101 -4.32 -1.16 3.66
C LEU A 101 -3.92 -2.57 3.21
N THR A 102 -4.40 -3.61 3.89
CA THR A 102 -4.19 -5.01 3.49
C THR A 102 -4.81 -5.29 2.13
N ALA A 103 -6.03 -4.82 1.88
CA ALA A 103 -6.70 -4.96 0.59
C ALA A 103 -5.95 -4.23 -0.53
N ALA A 104 -5.43 -3.03 -0.26
CA ALA A 104 -4.61 -2.28 -1.21
C ALA A 104 -3.31 -3.02 -1.56
N ILE A 105 -2.63 -3.60 -0.57
CA ILE A 105 -1.42 -4.41 -0.78
C ILE A 105 -1.73 -5.64 -1.64
N ARG A 106 -2.79 -6.38 -1.32
CA ARG A 106 -3.19 -7.59 -2.07
C ARG A 106 -3.57 -7.28 -3.52
N ARG A 107 -4.29 -6.18 -3.77
CA ARG A 107 -4.60 -5.70 -5.13
C ARG A 107 -3.32 -5.38 -5.92
N ASN A 108 -2.38 -4.69 -5.31
CA ASN A 108 -1.11 -4.33 -5.96
C ASN A 108 -0.19 -5.54 -6.20
N GLN A 109 -0.25 -6.57 -5.36
CA GLN A 109 0.46 -7.83 -5.58
C GLN A 109 -0.13 -8.60 -6.76
N SER A 110 -1.45 -8.65 -6.87
CA SER A 110 -2.15 -9.31 -7.99
C SER A 110 -1.89 -8.61 -9.33
N ALA A 111 -1.81 -7.28 -9.33
CA ALA A 111 -1.47 -6.50 -10.53
C ALA A 111 0.02 -6.54 -10.91
N ALA A 112 0.88 -7.00 -9.99
CA ALA A 112 2.32 -7.11 -10.20
C ALA A 112 2.74 -8.51 -10.69
N ASP A 113 1.81 -9.47 -10.81
CA ASP A 113 2.06 -10.74 -11.49
C ASP A 113 2.28 -10.47 -13.00
N PRO A 114 3.51 -10.62 -13.52
CA PRO A 114 3.81 -10.31 -14.92
C PRO A 114 3.29 -11.37 -15.90
N GLY A 115 2.72 -12.49 -15.39
CA GLY A 115 2.36 -13.66 -16.19
C GLY A 115 1.29 -13.44 -17.28
N GLU A 116 0.53 -12.33 -17.22
CA GLU A 116 -0.57 -12.08 -18.15
C GLU A 116 -0.56 -10.68 -18.76
N ARG A 117 0.57 -9.97 -18.73
CA ARG A 117 0.78 -8.91 -19.73
C ARG A 117 1.03 -9.61 -21.06
N LYS A 118 -0.05 -10.00 -21.73
CA LYS A 118 -0.06 -10.30 -23.17
C LYS A 118 0.64 -9.11 -23.81
N ALA A 119 1.92 -9.28 -24.14
CA ALA A 119 2.70 -8.23 -24.75
C ALA A 119 1.90 -7.80 -25.98
N LEU A 120 1.37 -6.58 -25.95
CA LEU A 120 0.86 -5.98 -27.17
C LEU A 120 2.03 -6.10 -28.15
N PRO A 121 1.83 -6.69 -29.34
CA PRO A 121 2.88 -6.70 -30.33
C PRO A 121 3.38 -5.27 -30.46
N ALA A 122 4.70 -5.09 -30.41
CA ALA A 122 5.30 -3.78 -30.56
C ALA A 122 4.61 -3.08 -31.73
N PRO A 123 4.15 -1.82 -31.58
CA PRO A 123 3.49 -1.12 -32.67
C PRO A 123 4.39 -1.23 -33.89
N TYR A 124 3.86 -1.79 -34.97
CA TYR A 124 4.60 -2.00 -36.21
C TYR A 124 5.19 -0.66 -36.62
N ARG A 125 6.52 -0.56 -36.56
CA ARG A 125 7.24 0.57 -37.11
C ARG A 125 7.39 0.26 -38.59
N GLU A 126 6.62 0.93 -39.43
CA GLU A 126 6.90 0.99 -40.85
C GLU A 126 8.28 1.66 -40.99
N GLU A 127 9.30 0.84 -41.24
CA GLU A 127 10.58 1.35 -41.73
C GLU A 127 10.28 1.93 -43.12
N PRO A 128 10.63 3.20 -43.38
CA PRO A 128 10.38 3.80 -44.69
C PRO A 128 11.12 2.97 -45.74
N ASP A 129 10.39 2.53 -46.75
CA ASP A 129 10.98 1.83 -47.89
C ASP A 129 11.89 2.76 -48.71
N ASP A 130 12.67 2.17 -49.61
CA ASP A 130 13.63 2.91 -50.43
C ASP A 130 12.92 4.00 -51.28
N GLU A 131 11.68 3.76 -51.70
CA GLU A 131 10.87 4.72 -52.46
C GLU A 131 10.52 5.95 -51.60
N GLN A 132 10.13 5.75 -50.34
CA GLN A 132 9.84 6.82 -49.38
C GLN A 132 11.09 7.64 -49.06
N LEU A 133 12.25 7.00 -48.99
CA LEU A 133 13.55 7.66 -48.79
C LEU A 133 13.93 8.52 -50.01
N GLU A 134 13.70 8.02 -51.22
CA GLU A 134 13.94 8.76 -52.46
C GLU A 134 13.01 9.96 -52.60
N VAL A 135 11.71 9.78 -52.35
CA VAL A 135 10.73 10.88 -52.36
C VAL A 135 11.11 11.94 -51.33
N ALA A 136 11.50 11.53 -50.12
CA ALA A 136 11.95 12.47 -49.08
C ALA A 136 13.25 13.21 -49.44
N ALA A 137 14.14 12.60 -50.24
CA ALA A 137 15.33 13.26 -50.77
C ALA A 137 14.95 14.29 -51.85
N MET A 138 14.06 13.94 -52.78
CA MET A 138 13.57 14.84 -53.82
C MET A 138 12.80 16.04 -53.26
N MET A 139 11.95 15.82 -52.25
CA MET A 139 11.21 16.90 -51.59
C MET A 139 12.14 17.87 -50.83
N ARG A 140 13.25 17.37 -50.25
CA ARG A 140 14.27 18.22 -49.62
C ARG A 140 15.02 19.08 -50.63
N ASP A 141 15.40 18.51 -51.78
CA ASP A 141 16.08 19.26 -52.85
C ASP A 141 15.15 20.34 -53.43
N LEU A 142 13.87 20.02 -53.64
CA LEU A 142 12.86 20.96 -54.11
C LEU A 142 12.65 22.12 -53.12
N MET A 143 12.50 21.81 -51.83
CA MET A 143 12.40 22.81 -50.75
C MET A 143 13.64 23.69 -50.65
N SER A 144 14.83 23.14 -50.92
CA SER A 144 16.07 23.91 -50.93
C SER A 144 16.13 24.86 -52.12
N LYS A 145 15.76 24.41 -53.33
CA LYS A 145 15.73 25.25 -54.54
C LYS A 145 14.72 26.38 -54.44
N LEU A 146 13.53 26.12 -53.90
CA LEU A 146 12.51 27.15 -53.66
C LEU A 146 12.99 28.19 -52.65
N ARG A 147 13.67 27.77 -51.58
CA ARG A 147 14.23 28.68 -50.57
C ARG A 147 15.40 29.51 -51.10
N SER A 148 16.18 28.98 -52.04
CA SER A 148 17.27 29.71 -52.71
C SER A 148 16.80 30.64 -53.84
N SER A 149 15.57 30.47 -54.34
CA SER A 149 14.99 31.30 -55.40
C SER A 149 14.25 32.54 -54.89
N ASP A 150 14.13 32.70 -53.56
CA ASP A 150 13.43 33.80 -52.89
C ASP A 150 14.41 34.74 -52.14
N ALA A 151 15.69 34.70 -52.52
CA ALA A 151 16.70 35.65 -52.04
C ALA A 151 16.84 36.82 -53.05
N PRO A 152 16.46 38.06 -52.67
CA PRO A 152 16.67 39.26 -53.49
C PRO A 152 18.13 39.69 -53.57
#